data_AF-A0A8T6XBT8-F1
#
_entry.id   AF-A0A8T6XBT8-F1
#
_cell.length_a   1.000
_cell.length_b   1.000
_cell.length_c   1.000
_cell.angle_alpha   90.00
_cell.angle_beta   90.00
_cell.angle_gamma   90.00
#
_symmetry.space_group_name_H-M   'P 1'
#
loop_
_entity.id
_entity.type
_entity.pdbx_description
1 polymer ?
#
loop_
_entity_poly.entity_id
_entity_poly.type
_entity_poly.pdbx_seq_one_letter_code
_entity_poly.pdbx_strand_id
1 'polypeptide(L)' 'MGDFNHDGDQDFVVGCYAGKKVDFFTQKSTGGFNKYSVSVSYSVQGISVGDLNNDGRDDVALATYSKYGVTL' A
#
# COMPACT_ATOMS: atom_id res chain seq x y z
N MET A 1 3.29 4.89 -5.29
CA MET A 1 3.31 3.94 -6.43
C MET A 1 4.50 3.05 -6.20
N GLY A 2 4.43 1.80 -6.65
CA GLY A 2 5.46 0.79 -6.45
C GLY A 2 5.10 -0.52 -7.14
N ASP A 3 5.89 -1.56 -6.98
CA ASP A 3 5.58 -2.92 -7.46
C ASP A 3 5.27 -3.83 -6.25
N PHE A 4 3.98 -4.03 -5.94
CA PHE A 4 3.56 -4.70 -4.71
C PHE A 4 3.45 -6.23 -4.85
N ASN A 5 3.39 -6.74 -6.08
CA ASN A 5 3.25 -8.16 -6.38
C ASN A 5 4.47 -8.75 -7.12
N HIS A 6 5.50 -7.93 -7.41
CA HIS A 6 6.75 -8.28 -8.08
C HIS A 6 6.50 -8.83 -9.50
N ASP A 7 5.61 -8.20 -10.25
CA ASP A 7 5.37 -8.53 -11.66
C ASP A 7 6.06 -7.57 -12.64
N GLY A 8 6.72 -6.53 -12.14
CA GLY A 8 7.43 -5.52 -12.91
C GLY A 8 6.54 -4.40 -13.46
N ASP A 9 5.22 -4.48 -13.24
CA ASP A 9 4.28 -3.42 -13.58
C ASP A 9 4.12 -2.43 -12.41
N GLN A 10 3.74 -1.20 -12.74
CA GLN A 10 3.61 -0.15 -11.73
C GLN A 10 2.22 -0.15 -11.10
N ASP A 11 2.18 -0.45 -9.80
CA ASP A 11 0.99 -0.46 -8.96
C ASP A 11 0.81 0.84 -8.18
N PHE A 12 -0.35 0.97 -7.51
CA PHE A 12 -0.58 2.08 -6.59
C PHE A 12 -1.37 1.69 -5.34
N VAL A 13 -1.20 2.52 -4.32
CA VAL A 13 -1.78 2.32 -2.98
C VAL A 13 -2.45 3.61 -2.53
N VAL A 14 -3.59 3.48 -1.85
CA VAL A 14 -4.41 4.60 -1.37
C VAL A 14 -4.73 4.42 0.10
N GLY A 15 -4.32 5.40 0.91
CA GLY A 15 -4.66 5.49 2.32
C GLY A 15 -6.05 6.09 2.49
N CYS A 16 -6.95 5.36 3.12
CA CYS A 16 -8.31 5.81 3.35
C CYS A 16 -8.45 6.39 4.77
N TYR A 17 -8.48 7.72 4.87
CA TYR A 17 -8.56 8.45 6.15
C TYR A 17 -9.75 8.01 7.02
N ALA A 18 -10.98 8.12 6.51
CA ALA A 18 -12.19 7.78 7.26
C ALA A 18 -12.45 6.27 7.32
N GLY A 19 -12.04 5.55 6.27
CA GLY A 19 -12.28 4.10 6.14
C GLY A 19 -11.37 3.23 7.00
N LYS A 20 -10.35 3.81 7.65
CA LYS A 20 -9.34 3.08 8.44
C LYS A 20 -8.81 1.85 7.71
N LYS A 21 -8.41 2.05 6.46
CA LYS A 21 -7.89 1.00 5.60
C LYS A 21 -6.90 1.57 4.60
N VAL A 22 -6.15 0.65 4.00
CA VAL A 22 -5.29 0.91 2.85
C VAL A 22 -5.81 0.06 1.71
N ASP A 23 -6.10 0.67 0.58
CA ASP A 23 -6.53 0.00 -0.64
C ASP A 23 -5.33 -0.10 -1.59
N PHE A 24 -4.99 -1.30 -2.01
CA PHE A 24 -3.95 -1.59 -3.00
C PHE A 24 -4.59 -1.89 -4.35
N PHE A 25 -3.93 -1.45 -5.40
CA PHE A 25 -4.37 -1.62 -6.78
C PHE A 25 -3.20 -2.15 -7.60
N THR A 26 -3.22 -3.45 -7.91
CA THR A 26 -2.18 -4.06 -8.74
C THR A 26 -2.61 -4.11 -10.20
N GLN A 27 -1.71 -3.78 -11.10
CA GLN A 27 -2.01 -3.76 -12.53
C GLN A 27 -2.31 -5.18 -13.04
N LYS A 28 -3.17 -5.27 -14.05
CA LYS A 28 -3.41 -6.51 -14.79
C LYS A 28 -2.75 -6.40 -16.15
N SER A 29 -2.13 -7.49 -16.60
CA SER A 29 -1.63 -7.63 -17.98
C SER A 29 -2.72 -7.47 -19.05
N THR A 30 -3.98 -7.72 -18.71
CA THR A 30 -5.15 -7.51 -19.58
C THR A 30 -5.71 -6.08 -19.54
N GLY A 31 -5.08 -5.18 -18.78
CA GLY A 31 -5.60 -3.85 -18.47
C GLY A 31 -6.52 -3.83 -17.24
N GLY A 32 -6.60 -2.66 -16.60
CA GLY A 32 -7.31 -2.45 -15.34
C GLY A 32 -6.51 -2.87 -14.11
N PHE A 33 -7.19 -2.97 -12.96
CA PHE A 33 -6.55 -3.24 -11.66
C PHE A 33 -7.25 -4.37 -10.89
N ASN A 34 -6.48 -5.16 -10.15
CA ASN A 34 -6.96 -5.92 -9.00
C ASN A 34 -7.02 -4.99 -7.80
N LYS A 35 -8.00 -5.17 -6.91
CA LYS A 35 -8.10 -4.39 -5.69
C LYS A 35 -8.11 -5.31 -4.48
N TYR A 36 -7.29 -5.00 -3.49
CA TYR A 36 -7.42 -5.56 -2.15
C TYR A 36 -7.29 -4.48 -1.08
N SER A 37 -7.82 -4.75 0.11
CA SER A 37 -7.87 -3.81 1.21
C SER A 37 -7.26 -4.42 2.46
N VAL A 38 -6.43 -3.64 3.14
CA VAL A 38 -5.89 -3.96 4.46
C VAL A 38 -6.53 -3.03 5.48
N SER A 39 -7.22 -3.58 6.46
CA SER A 39 -7.77 -2.80 7.58
C SER A 39 -6.65 -2.35 8.49
N VAL A 40 -6.71 -1.09 8.92
CA VAL A 40 -5.78 -0.51 9.90
C VAL A 40 -6.56 0.05 11.09
N SER A 41 -5.91 0.23 12.23
CA SER A 41 -6.61 0.66 13.46
C SER A 41 -6.93 2.16 13.47
N TYR A 42 -6.21 2.95 12.67
CA TYR A 42 -6.22 4.42 12.70
C TYR A 42 -6.33 5.03 11.31
N SER A 43 -6.73 6.30 11.27
CA SER A 43 -6.81 7.05 10.03
C SER A 43 -5.41 7.29 9.44
N VAL A 44 -5.26 6.92 8.16
CA VAL A 44 -4.02 7.10 7.39
C VAL A 44 -3.90 8.57 6.99
N GLN A 45 -2.76 9.18 7.29
CA GLN A 45 -2.42 10.58 7.01
C GLN A 45 -1.30 10.72 5.98
N GLY A 46 -0.39 9.75 5.93
CA GLY A 46 0.74 9.75 5.03
C GLY A 46 1.14 8.33 4.66
N ILE A 47 1.76 8.20 3.50
CA ILE A 47 2.19 6.94 2.92
C ILE A 47 3.60 7.14 2.34
N SER A 48 4.48 6.18 2.59
CA SER A 48 5.74 6.03 1.88
C SER A 48 5.83 4.61 1.32
N VAL A 49 6.53 4.47 0.19
CA VAL A 49 6.64 3.21 -0.57
C VAL A 49 8.10 2.95 -0.89
N GLY A 50 8.52 1.70 -0.77
CA GLY A 50 9.81 1.19 -1.20
C GLY A 50 10.08 -0.19 -0.60
N ASP A 51 10.99 -0.96 -1.21
CA ASP A 51 11.45 -2.23 -0.66
C ASP A 51 12.27 -2.01 0.62
N LEU A 52 11.63 -2.18 1.79
CA LEU A 52 12.21 -1.95 3.11
C LEU A 52 12.84 -3.23 3.68
N ASN A 53 12.38 -4.40 3.21
CA ASN A 53 12.78 -5.70 3.74
C ASN A 53 13.73 -6.48 2.80
N ASN A 54 13.99 -5.97 1.59
CA ASN A 54 14.79 -6.55 0.51
C ASN A 54 14.24 -7.87 -0.05
N ASP A 55 12.93 -8.03 -0.17
CA ASP A 55 12.29 -9.19 -0.81
C ASP A 55 11.95 -8.97 -2.30
N GLY A 56 12.22 -7.78 -2.82
CA GLY A 56 11.93 -7.39 -4.20
C GLY A 56 10.48 -6.96 -4.44
N ARG A 57 9.65 -6.83 -3.40
CA ARG A 57 8.36 -6.15 -3.45
C ARG A 57 8.47 -4.83 -2.72
N ASP A 58 7.82 -3.81 -3.25
CA ASP A 58 7.73 -2.56 -2.52
C ASP A 58 6.84 -2.71 -1.28
N ASP A 59 7.34 -2.29 -0.12
CA ASP A 59 6.59 -2.24 1.13
C ASP A 59 5.87 -0.88 1.29
N VAL A 60 4.94 -0.80 2.26
CA VAL A 60 4.17 0.42 2.53
C VAL A 60 4.27 0.86 4.00
N ALA A 61 4.91 2.00 4.24
CA ALA A 61 4.94 2.64 5.56
C ALA A 61 3.81 3.66 5.72
N LEU A 62 3.13 3.64 6.88
CA LEU A 62 1.97 4.49 7.16
C LEU A 62 2.24 5.48 8.29
N ALA A 63 1.85 6.74 8.08
CA ALA A 63 1.69 7.71 9.16
C ALA A 63 0.20 7.74 9.57
N THR A 64 -0.11 7.57 10.87
CA THR A 64 -1.50 7.53 11.37
C THR A 64 -1.73 8.45 12.57
N TYR A 65 -2.97 8.89 12.78
CA TYR A 65 -3.35 9.91 13.79
C TYR A 65 -3.26 9.45 15.27
N SER A 66 -2.64 8.32 15.59
CA SER A 66 -2.51 7.86 16.99
C SER A 66 -1.28 6.99 17.28
N LYS A 67 -0.48 6.66 16.26
CA LYS A 67 0.77 5.92 16.39
C LYS A 67 1.55 6.01 15.06
N TYR A 68 2.86 6.24 15.12
CA TYR A 68 3.74 5.90 14.02
C TYR A 68 3.80 4.37 13.94
N GLY A 69 3.33 3.77 12.86
CA GLY A 69 3.29 2.31 12.71
C GLY A 69 3.72 1.94 11.30
N VAL A 70 4.83 1.22 11.19
CA VAL A 70 5.22 0.54 9.95
C VAL A 70 4.48 -0.80 9.94
N THR A 71 3.69 -1.05 8.90
CA THR A 71 3.18 -2.39 8.61
C THR A 71 4.05 -2.92 7.47
N LEU A 72 4.73 -4.03 7.72
CA LEU A 72 5.37 -4.84 6.67
C LEU A 72 4.29 -5.79 6.12
#